data_AF-A0A962YPX5-F1
#
_entry.id   AF-A0A962YPX5-F1
#
_cell.length_a   1.000
_cell.length_b   1.000
_cell.length_c   1.000
_cell.angle_alpha   90.00
_cell.angle_beta   90.00
_cell.angle_gamma   90.00
#
_symmetry.space_group_name_H-M   'P 1'
#
loop_
_entity.id
_entity.type
_entity.pdbx_description
1 polymer ?
#
loop_
_entity_poly.entity_id
_entity_poly.type
_entity_poly.pdbx_seq_one_letter_code
_entity_poly.pdbx_strand_id
1 'polypeptide(L)'
;CGNFYDVRTFGAVMSTGVNCGQVRGPVQMTFARSMDPITPAEHSITRMAVATEKEAEAQQGDNRTMGRKFTVPYGLYRAHGFISAHLAAQTGFSDGDLGLLWEALGNMFEHDHSAARGQMTTRGLYVFQHDSALGNAPAHRLFERITVNLRDPDNTPRAFDDYTVAVDEAGLPEGIALLRLAG
;
A
#
# COMPACT_ATOMS: atom_id res chain seq x y z
N CYS A 1 -17.93 -7.03 15.89
CA CYS A 1 -16.99 -7.30 14.78
C CYS A 1 -17.18 -8.65 14.07
N GLY A 2 -18.21 -9.45 14.38
CA GLY A 2 -18.34 -10.81 13.82
C GLY A 2 -18.52 -10.85 12.29
N ASN A 3 -19.24 -9.88 11.72
CA ASN A 3 -19.71 -9.99 10.33
C ASN A 3 -18.96 -9.08 9.34
N PHE A 4 -18.07 -8.21 9.81
CA PHE A 4 -17.40 -7.19 8.99
C PHE A 4 -15.88 -7.31 9.12
N TYR A 5 -15.23 -7.75 8.04
CA TYR A 5 -13.79 -7.97 8.01
C TYR A 5 -12.99 -6.68 8.21
N ASP A 6 -13.38 -5.59 7.53
CA ASP A 6 -12.74 -4.28 7.62
C ASP A 6 -12.80 -3.72 9.06
N VAL A 7 -13.97 -3.78 9.70
CA VAL A 7 -14.14 -3.36 11.10
C VAL A 7 -13.33 -4.24 12.04
N ARG A 8 -13.29 -5.55 11.79
CA ARG A 8 -12.50 -6.50 12.60
C ARG A 8 -10.99 -6.29 12.44
N THR A 9 -10.54 -5.90 11.25
CA THR A 9 -9.11 -5.81 10.89
C THR A 9 -8.52 -4.44 11.19
N PHE A 10 -9.19 -3.37 10.78
CA PHE A 10 -8.71 -1.99 10.84
C PHE A 10 -9.41 -1.16 11.92
N GLY A 11 -10.58 -1.60 12.37
CA GLY A 11 -11.42 -0.87 13.32
C GLY A 11 -12.39 0.08 12.63
N ALA A 12 -13.26 0.70 13.42
CA ALA A 12 -14.23 1.68 12.94
C ALA A 12 -14.71 2.57 14.09
N VAL A 13 -15.09 3.80 13.75
CA VAL A 13 -15.81 4.71 14.65
C VAL A 13 -17.28 4.67 14.26
N MET A 14 -18.14 4.27 15.19
CA MET A 14 -19.58 4.09 14.96
C MET A 14 -20.42 4.96 15.90
N SER A 15 -19.84 6.07 16.38
CA SER A 15 -20.53 7.10 17.15
C SER A 15 -21.36 7.98 16.21
N THR A 16 -22.49 7.45 15.74
CA THR A 16 -23.49 8.19 14.97
C THR A 16 -24.68 8.55 15.87
N GLY A 17 -25.84 8.89 15.30
CA GLY A 17 -27.03 9.30 16.06
C GLY A 17 -27.40 8.31 17.18
N VAL A 18 -27.25 7.01 16.94
CA VAL A 18 -27.19 6.00 18.01
C VAL A 18 -25.72 5.61 18.19
N ASN A 19 -25.21 5.80 19.40
CA ASN A 19 -23.79 5.57 19.69
C ASN A 19 -23.49 4.07 19.81
N CYS A 20 -22.76 3.53 18.83
CA CYS A 20 -22.26 2.15 18.83
C CYS A 20 -20.77 2.05 19.20
N GLY A 21 -20.18 3.14 19.70
CA GLY A 21 -18.80 3.19 20.20
C GLY A 21 -17.74 3.21 19.09
N GLN A 22 -16.54 2.75 19.45
CA GLN A 22 -15.38 2.69 18.57
C GLN A 22 -14.63 1.38 18.76
N VAL A 23 -14.05 0.87 17.68
CA VAL A 23 -13.22 -0.33 17.67
C VAL A 23 -11.87 0.04 17.10
N ARG A 24 -10.79 -0.35 17.77
CA ARG A 24 -9.43 -0.27 17.23
C ARG A 24 -9.04 -1.63 16.68
N GLY A 25 -8.80 -1.72 15.37
CA GLY A 25 -8.38 -2.97 14.74
C GLY A 25 -6.93 -3.33 15.02
N PRO A 26 -6.57 -4.62 14.96
CA PRO A 26 -5.21 -5.08 15.16
C PRO A 26 -4.22 -4.59 14.10
N VAL A 27 -4.67 -4.37 12.87
CA VAL A 27 -3.81 -4.02 11.74
C VAL A 27 -3.73 -2.50 11.60
N GLN A 28 -2.51 -1.98 11.69
CA GLN A 28 -2.22 -0.56 11.54
C GLN A 28 -1.16 -0.40 10.46
N MET A 29 -1.46 0.38 9.42
CA MET A 29 -0.52 0.67 8.34
C MET A 29 -0.08 2.13 8.40
N THR A 30 1.19 2.36 8.13
CA THR A 30 1.77 3.70 8.04
C THR A 30 1.76 4.20 6.60
N PHE A 31 2.01 5.50 6.42
CA PHE A 31 2.13 6.08 5.09
C PHE A 31 3.29 5.45 4.35
N ALA A 32 2.98 4.93 3.16
CA ALA A 32 4.01 4.47 2.23
C ALA A 32 4.87 5.67 1.79
N ARG A 33 6.19 5.48 1.76
CA ARG A 33 7.14 6.45 1.25
C ARG A 33 7.90 5.86 0.08
N SER A 34 8.19 6.68 -0.93
CA SER A 34 9.06 6.25 -2.01
C SER A 34 10.48 6.05 -1.49
N MET A 35 11.18 5.06 -2.03
CA MET A 35 12.58 4.79 -1.67
C MET A 35 13.51 5.90 -2.16
N ASP A 36 13.16 6.52 -3.29
CA ASP A 36 13.86 7.65 -3.89
C ASP A 36 12.89 8.80 -4.19
N PRO A 37 13.39 10.03 -4.41
CA PRO A 37 12.57 11.14 -4.87
C PRO A 37 11.83 10.81 -6.18
N ILE A 38 10.54 11.12 -6.22
CA ILE A 38 9.70 10.97 -7.41
C ILE A 38 9.41 12.34 -8.03
N THR A 39 9.33 12.38 -9.35
CA THR A 39 8.90 13.58 -10.09
C THR A 39 7.66 13.25 -10.92
N PRO A 40 6.51 13.89 -10.65
CA PRO A 40 5.33 13.74 -11.48
C PRO A 40 5.55 14.33 -12.88
N ALA A 41 5.11 13.61 -13.90
CA ALA A 41 5.01 14.09 -15.28
C ALA A 41 3.58 14.54 -15.57
N GLU A 42 3.42 15.73 -16.15
CA GLU A 42 2.14 16.27 -16.61
C GLU A 42 1.95 15.96 -18.10
N HIS A 43 0.82 15.33 -18.42
CA HIS A 43 0.39 15.02 -19.77
C HIS A 43 -0.85 15.81 -20.12
N SER A 44 -0.79 16.59 -21.20
CA SER A 44 -1.96 17.25 -21.75
C SER A 44 -2.75 16.27 -22.61
N ILE A 45 -4.06 16.18 -22.37
CA ILE A 45 -4.98 15.27 -23.07
C ILE A 45 -6.17 16.04 -23.63
N THR A 46 -6.79 15.55 -24.70
CA THR A 46 -7.97 16.18 -25.32
C THR A 46 -9.20 15.29 -25.19
N ARG A 47 -10.36 15.87 -24.84
CA ARG A 47 -11.67 15.20 -24.92
C ARG A 47 -12.38 15.63 -26.20
N MET A 48 -12.69 14.65 -27.06
CA MET A 48 -13.40 14.87 -28.33
C MET A 48 -14.90 15.07 -28.16
N ALA A 49 -15.52 14.36 -27.22
CA ALA A 49 -16.95 14.48 -26.96
C ALA A 49 -17.25 15.69 -26.06
N VAL A 50 -18.32 16.38 -26.38
CA VAL A 50 -18.87 17.50 -25.62
C VAL A 50 -19.89 17.00 -24.60
N ALA A 51 -19.84 17.56 -23.40
CA ALA A 51 -20.73 17.18 -22.30
C ALA A 51 -22.01 18.04 -22.27
N THR A 52 -22.02 19.19 -22.96
CA THR A 52 -23.15 20.12 -22.99
C THR A 52 -23.37 20.68 -24.40
N GLU A 53 -24.60 21.09 -24.72
CA GLU A 53 -24.92 21.76 -25.99
C GLU A 53 -24.08 23.03 -26.18
N LYS A 54 -23.83 23.77 -25.09
CA LYS A 54 -22.94 24.95 -25.11
C LYS A 54 -21.50 24.62 -25.48
N GLU A 55 -20.98 23.48 -25.03
CA GLU A 55 -19.66 22.99 -25.46
C GLU A 55 -19.68 22.56 -26.93
N ALA A 56 -20.78 21.97 -27.42
CA ALA A 56 -20.96 21.58 -28.82
C ALA A 56 -20.91 22.79 -29.75
N GLU A 57 -21.60 23.86 -29.39
CA GLU A 57 -21.63 25.12 -30.14
C GLU A 57 -20.28 25.84 -30.10
N ALA A 58 -19.57 25.80 -28.97
CA ALA A 58 -18.24 26.40 -28.80
C ALA A 58 -17.10 25.57 -29.45
N GLN A 59 -17.33 24.28 -29.69
CA GLN A 59 -16.40 23.35 -30.35
C GLN A 59 -16.47 23.37 -31.89
N GLN A 60 -16.98 24.45 -32.51
CA GLN A 60 -16.82 24.62 -33.96
C GLN A 60 -15.34 24.87 -34.32
N GLY A 61 -14.72 23.96 -35.09
CA GLY A 61 -13.31 24.01 -35.47
C GLY A 61 -12.41 23.07 -34.67
N ASP A 62 -11.18 23.49 -34.35
CA ASP A 62 -10.16 22.64 -33.67
C ASP A 62 -10.15 22.82 -32.12
N ASN A 63 -11.20 23.43 -31.57
CA ASN A 63 -11.23 23.95 -30.19
C ASN A 63 -11.61 22.89 -29.14
N ARG A 64 -10.80 21.84 -28.97
CA ARG A 64 -11.12 20.68 -28.10
C ARG A 64 -10.96 21.00 -26.61
N THR A 65 -11.75 20.36 -25.75
CA THR A 65 -11.59 20.47 -24.30
C THR A 65 -10.27 19.81 -23.85
N MET A 66 -9.41 20.60 -23.22
CA MET A 66 -8.10 20.16 -22.72
C MET A 66 -8.20 19.68 -21.27
N GLY A 67 -7.72 18.48 -21.01
CA GLY A 67 -7.50 17.91 -19.68
C GLY A 67 -6.01 17.76 -19.38
N ARG A 68 -5.72 17.43 -18.12
CA ARG A 68 -4.37 17.17 -17.62
C ARG A 68 -4.37 15.85 -16.87
N LYS A 69 -3.32 15.07 -17.05
CA LYS A 69 -3.10 13.81 -16.33
C LYS A 69 -1.70 13.82 -15.76
N PHE A 70 -1.59 13.55 -14.47
CA PHE A 70 -0.30 13.44 -13.79
C PHE A 70 0.04 11.96 -13.62
N THR A 71 1.27 11.59 -13.95
CA THR A 71 1.78 10.22 -13.75
C THR A 71 3.14 10.26 -13.10
N VAL A 72 3.47 9.24 -12.33
CA VAL A 72 4.86 9.00 -11.88
C VAL A 72 5.50 8.02 -12.88
N PRO A 73 6.62 8.36 -13.55
CA PRO A 73 7.26 7.45 -14.50
C PRO A 73 7.64 6.10 -13.87
N TYR A 74 8.19 6.15 -12.65
CA TYR A 74 8.43 4.99 -11.82
C TYR A 74 8.59 5.42 -10.35
N GLY A 75 8.17 4.58 -9.43
CA GLY A 75 8.42 4.75 -8.00
C GLY A 75 8.27 3.43 -7.26
N LEU A 76 9.26 3.09 -6.44
CA LEU A 76 9.19 1.98 -5.51
C LEU A 76 8.80 2.52 -4.13
N TYR A 77 7.65 2.08 -3.62
CA TYR A 77 7.11 2.55 -2.34
C TYR A 77 7.22 1.46 -1.29
N ARG A 78 7.59 1.87 -0.07
CA ARG A 78 7.62 1.01 1.11
C ARG A 78 6.62 1.51 2.14
N ALA A 79 5.73 0.63 2.58
CA ALA A 79 4.87 0.83 3.74
C ALA A 79 5.33 -0.06 4.89
N HIS A 80 5.12 0.39 6.12
CA HIS A 80 5.28 -0.45 7.31
C HIS A 80 3.90 -0.75 7.91
N GLY A 81 3.67 -2.02 8.25
CA GLY A 81 2.47 -2.49 8.92
C GLY A 81 2.78 -3.09 10.29
N PHE A 82 1.81 -3.01 11.19
CA PHE A 82 1.89 -3.55 12.54
C PHE A 82 0.61 -4.31 12.84
N ILE A 83 0.73 -5.52 13.38
CA ILE A 83 -0.42 -6.36 13.77
C ILE A 83 -0.32 -6.68 15.25
N SER A 84 -1.26 -6.16 16.05
CA SER A 84 -1.29 -6.39 17.50
C SER A 84 -2.12 -7.61 17.86
N ALA A 85 -1.48 -8.64 18.42
CA ALA A 85 -2.16 -9.83 18.93
C ALA A 85 -3.18 -9.49 20.03
N HIS A 86 -2.89 -8.51 20.87
CA HIS A 86 -3.81 -8.06 21.92
C HIS A 86 -5.12 -7.47 21.36
N LEU A 87 -5.02 -6.62 20.34
CA LEU A 87 -6.21 -6.06 19.67
C LEU A 87 -6.93 -7.12 18.82
N ALA A 88 -6.20 -8.09 18.28
CA ALA A 88 -6.80 -9.19 17.53
C ALA A 88 -7.72 -10.03 18.45
N ALA A 89 -7.26 -10.34 19.66
CA ALA A 89 -8.06 -11.03 20.67
C ALA A 89 -9.34 -10.26 21.05
N GLN A 90 -9.30 -8.93 21.10
CA GLN A 90 -10.49 -8.10 21.39
C GLN A 90 -11.50 -8.06 20.24
N THR A 91 -11.02 -8.07 19.00
CA THR A 91 -11.85 -7.93 17.80
C THR A 91 -12.31 -9.27 17.22
N GLY A 92 -11.71 -10.37 17.66
CA GLY A 92 -11.91 -11.71 17.12
C GLY A 92 -11.20 -11.94 15.78
N PHE A 93 -10.21 -11.10 15.44
CA PHE A 93 -9.41 -11.26 14.24
C PHE A 93 -8.62 -12.56 14.31
N SER A 94 -8.87 -13.45 13.34
CA SER A 94 -8.41 -14.84 13.34
C SER A 94 -7.23 -15.07 12.40
N ASP A 95 -6.61 -16.25 12.48
CA ASP A 95 -5.57 -16.65 11.52
C ASP A 95 -6.11 -16.74 10.08
N GLY A 96 -7.41 -17.04 9.92
CA GLY A 96 -8.08 -17.00 8.61
C GLY A 96 -8.18 -15.56 8.07
N ASP A 97 -8.49 -14.60 8.93
CA ASP A 97 -8.47 -13.18 8.56
C ASP A 97 -7.05 -12.70 8.22
N LEU A 98 -6.05 -13.20 8.95
CA LEU A 98 -4.63 -12.92 8.70
C LEU A 98 -4.18 -13.48 7.34
N GLY A 99 -4.58 -14.70 7.00
CA GLY A 99 -4.33 -15.28 5.68
C GLY A 99 -4.95 -14.45 4.56
N LEU A 100 -6.20 -14.02 4.75
CA LEU A 100 -6.89 -13.14 3.79
C LEU A 100 -6.18 -11.79 3.65
N LEU A 101 -5.66 -11.21 4.73
CA LEU A 101 -4.87 -9.99 4.68
C LEU A 101 -3.61 -10.17 3.83
N TRP A 102 -2.91 -11.29 3.97
CA TRP A 102 -1.73 -11.60 3.16
C TRP A 102 -2.04 -11.74 1.68
N GLU A 103 -3.10 -12.46 1.35
CA GLU A 103 -3.59 -12.58 -0.02
C GLU A 103 -3.97 -11.20 -0.59
N ALA A 104 -4.71 -10.40 0.18
CA ALA A 104 -5.12 -9.07 -0.23
C ALA A 104 -3.92 -8.13 -0.45
N LEU A 105 -2.88 -8.19 0.38
CA LEU A 105 -1.66 -7.38 0.19
C LEU A 105 -0.82 -7.87 -1.00
N GLY A 106 -0.74 -9.18 -1.21
CA GLY A 106 -0.07 -9.78 -2.36
C GLY A 106 -0.73 -9.38 -3.68
N ASN A 107 -2.07 -9.42 -3.73
CA ASN A 107 -2.87 -9.15 -4.92
C ASN A 107 -3.47 -7.75 -4.98
N MET A 108 -3.02 -6.83 -4.12
CA MET A 108 -3.68 -5.54 -3.84
C MET A 108 -3.98 -4.69 -5.08
N PHE A 109 -3.13 -4.80 -6.11
CA PHE A 109 -3.24 -3.99 -7.32
C PHE A 109 -3.77 -4.75 -8.53
N GLU A 110 -3.86 -6.08 -8.47
CA GLU A 110 -4.26 -6.93 -9.61
C GLU A 110 -5.75 -6.79 -9.94
N HIS A 111 -6.54 -6.25 -9.00
CA HIS A 111 -7.96 -5.95 -9.20
C HIS A 111 -8.28 -4.45 -9.23
N ASP A 112 -7.28 -3.57 -9.19
CA ASP A 112 -7.44 -2.11 -9.11
C ASP A 112 -6.78 -1.38 -10.29
N HIS A 113 -7.03 -1.89 -11.50
CA HIS A 113 -6.56 -1.28 -12.74
C HIS A 113 -7.45 -0.11 -13.15
N SER A 114 -6.82 1.02 -13.49
CA SER A 114 -7.52 2.16 -14.05
C SER A 114 -6.58 3.03 -14.89
N ALA A 115 -7.16 3.89 -15.72
CA ALA A 115 -6.39 4.85 -16.50
C ALA A 115 -5.49 5.72 -15.61
N ALA A 116 -5.90 6.06 -14.39
CA ALA A 116 -5.11 6.91 -13.49
C ALA A 116 -3.95 6.18 -12.81
N ARG A 117 -4.13 4.90 -12.48
CA ARG A 117 -3.16 4.10 -11.71
C ARG A 117 -2.06 3.48 -12.55
N GLY A 118 -2.34 3.21 -13.83
CA GLY A 118 -1.38 2.53 -14.70
C GLY A 118 -1.07 1.12 -14.18
N GLN A 119 0.21 0.75 -14.16
CA GLN A 119 0.70 -0.55 -13.69
C GLN A 119 1.26 -0.40 -12.27
N MET A 120 0.50 -0.87 -11.29
CA MET A 120 0.93 -1.02 -9.90
C MET A 120 1.00 -2.51 -9.59
N THR A 121 1.98 -2.95 -8.80
CA THR A 121 2.11 -4.36 -8.40
C THR A 121 2.88 -4.46 -7.08
N THR A 122 2.58 -5.49 -6.30
CA THR A 122 3.27 -5.77 -5.05
C THR A 122 4.60 -6.46 -5.36
N ARG A 123 5.72 -5.78 -5.06
CA ARG A 123 7.06 -6.31 -5.33
C ARG A 123 7.66 -7.16 -4.20
N GLY A 124 7.16 -7.00 -2.98
CA GLY A 124 7.63 -7.75 -1.84
C GLY A 124 6.71 -7.62 -0.64
N LEU A 125 6.52 -8.71 0.09
CA LEU A 125 5.78 -8.77 1.33
C LEU A 125 6.59 -9.58 2.35
N TYR A 126 7.18 -8.86 3.30
CA TYR A 126 8.05 -9.41 4.34
C TYR A 126 7.38 -9.25 5.70
N VAL A 127 7.22 -10.36 6.42
CA VAL A 127 6.52 -10.40 7.71
C VAL A 127 7.48 -10.87 8.78
N PHE A 128 7.66 -10.05 9.81
CA PHE A 128 8.34 -10.45 11.03
C PHE A 128 7.31 -10.92 12.05
N GLN A 129 7.26 -12.22 12.27
CA GLN A 129 6.40 -12.84 13.27
C GLN A 129 7.15 -12.90 14.60
N HIS A 130 6.46 -12.48 15.66
CA HIS A 130 6.96 -12.56 17.03
C HIS A 130 6.31 -13.75 17.75
N ASP A 131 7.07 -14.47 18.57
CA ASP A 131 6.55 -15.58 19.39
C ASP A 131 5.67 -15.08 20.55
N SER A 132 5.90 -13.86 21.03
CA SER A 132 5.16 -13.22 22.12
C SER A 132 4.12 -12.24 21.59
N ALA A 133 2.93 -12.26 22.19
CA ALA A 133 1.85 -11.31 21.90
C ALA A 133 2.22 -9.83 22.16
N LEU A 134 3.23 -9.58 22.99
CA LEU A 134 3.74 -8.23 23.28
C LEU A 134 4.94 -7.83 22.41
N GLY A 135 5.47 -8.76 21.60
CA GLY A 135 6.65 -8.58 20.76
C GLY A 135 7.96 -9.04 21.43
N ASN A 136 8.85 -9.58 20.61
CA ASN A 136 10.19 -10.05 21.00
C ASN A 136 11.32 -9.08 20.61
N ALA A 137 11.07 -8.16 19.68
CA ALA A 137 12.09 -7.22 19.19
C ALA A 137 11.46 -5.87 18.78
N PRO A 138 12.21 -4.75 18.84
CA PRO A 138 11.73 -3.46 18.37
C PRO A 138 11.50 -3.46 16.85
N ALA A 139 10.35 -2.97 16.41
CA ALA A 139 9.97 -2.97 14.99
C ALA A 139 10.97 -2.23 14.07
N HIS A 140 11.56 -1.11 14.52
CA HIS A 140 12.53 -0.36 13.72
C HIS A 140 13.76 -1.22 13.35
N ARG A 141 14.27 -2.03 14.29
CA ARG A 141 15.40 -2.95 14.03
C ARG A 141 15.04 -4.02 13.02
N LEU A 142 13.80 -4.51 13.05
CA LEU A 142 13.33 -5.49 12.09
C LEU A 142 13.19 -4.87 10.70
N PHE A 143 12.63 -3.66 10.60
CA PHE A 143 12.53 -2.97 9.33
C PHE A 143 13.89 -2.56 8.75
N GLU A 144 14.88 -2.20 9.57
CA GLU A 144 16.25 -1.89 9.13
C GLU A 144 16.94 -3.08 8.45
N ARG A 145 16.51 -4.33 8.72
CA ARG A 145 17.06 -5.53 8.07
C ARG A 145 16.67 -5.67 6.60
N ILE A 146 15.68 -4.91 6.14
CA ILE A 146 15.30 -4.87 4.72
C ILE A 146 15.80 -3.55 4.17
N THR A 147 16.83 -3.63 3.33
CA THR A 147 17.43 -2.49 2.66
C THR A 147 17.07 -2.53 1.19
N VAL A 148 16.83 -1.35 0.62
CA VAL A 148 16.50 -1.19 -0.80
C VAL A 148 17.37 -0.06 -1.31
N ASN A 149 18.26 -0.37 -2.25
CA ASN A 149 19.20 0.58 -2.81
C ASN A 149 19.13 0.54 -4.34
N LEU A 150 19.35 1.69 -4.97
CA LEU A 150 19.59 1.74 -6.42
C LEU A 150 20.87 0.97 -6.76
N ARG A 151 20.84 0.23 -7.87
CA ARG A 151 22.03 -0.41 -8.42
C ARG A 151 23.03 0.61 -8.96
N ASP A 152 22.51 1.69 -9.53
CA ASP A 152 23.26 2.84 -10.01
C ASP A 152 22.71 4.11 -9.35
N PRO A 153 23.43 4.71 -8.37
CA PRO A 153 22.98 5.91 -7.67
C PRO A 153 22.84 7.15 -8.56
N ASP A 154 23.50 7.17 -9.73
CA ASP A 154 23.48 8.31 -10.64
C ASP A 154 22.32 8.23 -11.65
N ASN A 155 21.62 7.09 -11.73
CA ASN A 155 20.52 6.87 -12.65
C ASN A 155 19.15 7.15 -12.00
N THR A 156 18.20 7.65 -12.79
CA THR A 156 16.82 7.76 -12.32
C THR A 156 16.09 6.43 -12.56
N PRO A 157 15.53 5.79 -11.51
CA PRO A 157 14.89 4.48 -11.65
C PRO A 157 13.70 4.53 -12.62
N ARG A 158 13.56 3.49 -13.44
CA ARG A 158 12.48 3.29 -14.41
C ARG A 158 11.88 1.88 -14.34
N ALA A 159 12.54 0.95 -13.66
CA ALA A 159 12.07 -0.41 -13.46
C ALA A 159 12.41 -0.91 -12.06
N PHE A 160 11.80 -2.04 -11.67
CA PHE A 160 12.16 -2.70 -10.42
C PHE A 160 13.59 -3.25 -10.45
N ASP A 161 14.08 -3.61 -11.64
CA ASP A 161 15.43 -4.13 -11.84
C ASP A 161 16.52 -3.09 -11.63
N ASP A 162 16.19 -1.80 -11.52
CA ASP A 162 17.13 -0.76 -11.12
C ASP A 162 17.44 -0.81 -9.62
N TYR A 163 16.71 -1.63 -8.86
CA TYR A 163 16.85 -1.80 -7.42
C TYR A 163 17.50 -3.13 -7.04
N THR A 164 18.16 -3.11 -5.89
CA THR A 164 18.56 -4.28 -5.14
C THR A 164 17.87 -4.26 -3.79
N VAL A 165 17.03 -5.28 -3.55
CA VAL A 165 16.42 -5.53 -2.24
C VAL A 165 17.27 -6.55 -1.50
N ALA A 166 17.87 -6.14 -0.39
CA ALA A 166 18.68 -7.02 0.46
C ALA A 166 17.98 -7.22 1.81
N VAL A 167 17.94 -8.48 2.25
CA VAL A 167 17.25 -8.91 3.47
C VAL A 167 18.27 -9.58 4.37
N ASP A 168 18.54 -8.99 5.52
CA ASP A 168 19.46 -9.53 6.52
C ASP A 168 18.74 -10.53 7.44
N GLU A 169 18.87 -11.81 7.09
CA GLU A 169 18.38 -12.94 7.88
C GLU A 169 19.39 -13.43 8.92
N ALA A 170 20.63 -12.92 8.88
CA ALA A 170 21.66 -13.34 9.82
C ALA A 170 21.37 -12.74 11.21
N GLY A 171 21.52 -13.57 12.24
CA GLY A 171 21.36 -13.13 13.62
C GLY A 171 19.99 -12.49 13.90
N LEU A 172 18.91 -13.07 13.36
CA LEU A 172 17.56 -12.69 13.76
C LEU A 172 17.42 -12.81 15.29
N PRO A 173 16.80 -11.82 15.97
CA PRO A 173 16.60 -11.90 17.41
C PRO A 173 15.80 -13.16 17.78
N GLU A 174 16.05 -13.69 18.98
CA GLU A 174 15.32 -14.84 19.49
C GLU A 174 13.80 -14.58 19.51
N GLY A 175 13.03 -15.56 19.04
CA GLY A 175 11.57 -15.46 18.92
C GLY A 175 11.07 -14.55 17.81
N ILE A 176 11.89 -14.32 16.78
CA ILE A 176 11.49 -13.69 15.52
C ILE A 176 11.63 -14.69 14.37
N ALA A 177 10.54 -14.91 13.64
CA ALA A 177 10.55 -15.59 12.35
C ALA A 177 10.32 -14.57 11.23
N LEU A 178 11.11 -14.65 10.15
CA LEU A 178 10.88 -13.88 8.93
C LEU A 178 10.17 -14.75 7.90
N LEU A 179 9.01 -14.30 7.45
CA LEU A 179 8.24 -14.92 6.37
C LEU A 179 8.32 -14.03 5.12
N ARG A 180 8.63 -14.64 3.97
CA ARG A 180 8.58 -13.99 2.67
C ARG A 180 7.33 -14.48 1.94
N LEU A 181 6.32 -13.64 1.86
CA LEU A 181 5.00 -13.99 1.30
C LEU A 181 4.84 -13.54 -0.15
N ALA A 182 5.63 -12.57 -0.59
CA ALA A 182 5.80 -12.16 -1.97
C ALA A 182 7.20 -11.56 -2.14
N GLY A 183 7.76 -11.64 -3.36
CA GLY A 183 9.11 -11.17 -3.67
C GLY A 183 10.07 -12.31 -3.92
#